data_AF-A0A945UB82-F1
#
_entry.id   AF-A0A945UB82-F1
#
_cell.length_a   1.000
_cell.length_b   1.000
_cell.length_c   1.000
_cell.angle_alpha   90.00
_cell.angle_beta   90.00
_cell.angle_gamma   90.00
#
_symmetry.space_group_name_H-M   'P 1'
#
loop_
_entity.id
_entity.type
_entity.pdbx_description
1 polymer ?
#
loop_
_entity_poly.entity_id
_entity_poly.type
_entity_poly.pdbx_seq_one_letter_code
_entity_poly.pdbx_strand_id
1 'polypeptide(L)'
;MSGIKEDLVCEIIRLSQTNLLDRKCANMSAETQDQVAVDWIQKNAAKYRVDFQSRLEVYSASQLSEILKELTVSEKDLNDILKVI
;
A
#
# COMPACT_ATOMS: atom_id res chain seq x y z
N MET A 1 -8.76 17.71 1.38
CA MET A 1 -8.23 17.32 2.70
C MET A 1 -7.22 18.39 3.13
N SER A 2 -6.58 18.31 4.31
CA SER A 2 -5.31 19.05 4.49
C SER A 2 -4.24 18.38 3.64
N GLY A 3 -3.28 19.14 3.08
CA GLY A 3 -2.21 18.56 2.24
C GLY A 3 -1.46 17.42 2.94
N ILE A 4 -1.18 17.56 4.24
CA ILE A 4 -0.56 16.51 5.06
C ILE A 4 -1.38 15.21 5.08
N LYS A 5 -2.71 15.29 5.12
CA LYS A 5 -3.56 14.09 5.10
C LYS A 5 -3.53 13.42 3.72
N GLU A 6 -3.49 14.20 2.64
CA GLU A 6 -3.33 13.67 1.27
C GLU A 6 -1.98 12.97 1.10
N ASP A 7 -0.91 13.57 1.62
CA ASP A 7 0.44 13.01 1.58
C ASP A 7 0.52 11.69 2.36
N LEU A 8 -0.09 11.64 3.55
CA LEU A 8 -0.19 10.41 4.35
C LEU A 8 -0.92 9.29 3.60
N VAL A 9 -2.07 9.58 2.99
CA VAL A 9 -2.82 8.59 2.20
C VAL A 9 -1.98 8.08 1.03
N CYS A 10 -1.29 8.98 0.32
CA CYS A 10 -0.41 8.60 -0.79
C CYS A 10 0.71 7.68 -0.32
N GLU A 11 1.36 8.01 0.79
CA GLU A 11 2.47 7.24 1.34
C GLU A 11 2.04 5.86 1.85
N ILE A 12 0.90 5.79 2.53
CA ILE A 12 0.29 4.53 2.98
C ILE A 12 0.01 3.60 1.79
N ILE A 13 -0.59 4.13 0.71
CA ILE A 13 -0.87 3.34 -0.49
C ILE A 13 0.44 2.88 -1.15
N ARG A 14 1.42 3.76 -1.27
CA ARG A 14 2.72 3.45 -1.86
C ARG A 14 3.42 2.32 -1.10
N LEU A 15 3.55 2.46 0.22
CA LEU A 15 4.21 1.48 1.07
C LEU A 15 3.48 0.14 1.05
N SER A 16 2.15 0.16 1.09
CA SER A 16 1.33 -1.04 0.97
C SER A 16 1.56 -1.79 -0.35
N GLN A 17 1.66 -1.06 -1.46
CA GLN A 17 1.98 -1.67 -2.77
C GLN A 17 3.40 -2.26 -2.79
N THR A 18 4.37 -1.58 -2.17
CA THR A 18 5.73 -2.11 -1.99
C THR A 18 5.71 -3.42 -1.20
N ASN A 19 5.09 -3.45 -0.02
CA ASN A 19 5.01 -4.66 0.81
C ASN A 19 4.32 -5.82 0.08
N LEU A 20 3.24 -5.54 -0.67
CA LEU A 20 2.56 -6.56 -1.47
C LEU A 20 3.48 -7.14 -2.56
N LEU A 21 4.18 -6.28 -3.29
CA LEU A 21 5.07 -6.69 -4.37
C LEU A 21 6.29 -7.43 -3.85
N ASP A 22 6.93 -6.94 -2.77
CA ASP A 22 8.07 -7.59 -2.14
C ASP A 22 7.73 -9.02 -1.73
N ARG A 23 6.57 -9.24 -1.09
CA ARG A 23 6.09 -10.59 -0.75
C ARG A 23 5.82 -11.46 -1.98
N LYS A 24 5.19 -10.89 -3.01
CA LYS A 24 4.87 -11.62 -4.25
C LYS A 24 6.14 -12.06 -4.99
N CYS A 25 7.19 -11.25 -4.86
CA CYS A 25 8.46 -11.39 -5.55
C CYS A 25 9.54 -12.12 -4.72
N ALA A 26 9.31 -12.39 -3.42
CA ALA A 26 10.33 -12.81 -2.46
C ALA A 26 11.21 -14.01 -2.89
N ASN A 27 10.66 -14.94 -3.67
CA ASN A 27 11.35 -16.17 -4.10
C ASN A 27 11.71 -16.19 -5.60
N MET A 28 11.68 -15.04 -6.26
CA MET A 28 11.92 -14.92 -7.71
C MET A 28 13.32 -14.37 -7.99
N SER A 29 13.86 -14.63 -9.18
CA SER A 29 15.08 -13.95 -9.65
C SER A 29 14.79 -12.47 -9.90
N ALA A 30 15.80 -11.60 -9.76
CA ALA A 30 15.65 -10.16 -9.94
C ALA A 30 14.96 -9.78 -11.27
N GLU A 31 15.37 -10.41 -12.38
CA GLU A 31 14.73 -10.19 -13.70
C GLU A 31 13.23 -10.56 -13.70
N THR A 32 12.87 -11.64 -13.02
CA THR A 32 11.46 -12.05 -12.89
C THR A 32 10.70 -11.09 -11.97
N GLN A 33 11.33 -10.59 -10.91
CA GLN A 33 10.73 -9.64 -9.98
C GLN A 33 10.34 -8.35 -10.69
N ASP A 34 11.23 -7.78 -11.51
CA ASP A 34 10.97 -6.55 -12.26
C ASP A 34 9.80 -6.73 -13.22
N GLN A 35 9.77 -7.83 -13.98
CA GLN A 35 8.66 -8.10 -14.89
C GLN A 35 7.34 -8.29 -14.14
N VAL A 36 7.32 -9.04 -13.04
CA VAL A 36 6.11 -9.25 -12.23
C VAL A 36 5.61 -7.96 -11.61
N ALA A 37 6.52 -7.10 -11.12
CA ALA A 37 6.19 -5.80 -10.56
C ALA A 37 5.58 -4.88 -11.63
N VAL A 38 6.22 -4.76 -12.80
CA VAL A 38 5.71 -3.96 -13.92
C VAL A 38 4.35 -4.44 -14.38
N ASP A 39 4.17 -5.74 -14.60
CA ASP A 39 2.90 -6.35 -14.98
C ASP A 39 1.81 -6.06 -13.97
N TRP A 40 2.13 -6.18 -12.69
CA TRP A 40 1.18 -5.94 -11.62
C TRP A 40 0.79 -4.46 -11.57
N ILE A 41 1.75 -3.55 -11.67
CA ILE A 41 1.51 -2.09 -11.67
C ILE A 41 0.59 -1.72 -12.83
N GLN A 42 0.91 -2.16 -14.05
CA GLN A 42 0.11 -1.87 -15.25
C GLN A 42 -1.35 -2.31 -15.12
N LYS A 43 -1.58 -3.48 -14.50
CA LYS A 43 -2.91 -4.07 -14.38
C LYS A 43 -3.69 -3.60 -13.15
N ASN A 44 -3.01 -3.25 -12.05
CA ASN A 44 -3.66 -3.15 -10.74
C ASN A 44 -3.43 -1.83 -9.99
N ALA A 45 -2.34 -1.09 -10.24
CA ALA A 45 -1.95 0.03 -9.36
C ALA A 45 -3.01 1.13 -9.28
N ALA A 46 -3.62 1.49 -10.42
CA ALA A 46 -4.67 2.51 -10.46
C ALA A 46 -5.92 2.07 -9.67
N LYS A 47 -6.39 0.84 -9.86
CA LYS A 47 -7.54 0.29 -9.14
C LYS A 47 -7.26 0.18 -7.65
N TYR A 48 -6.08 -0.30 -7.28
CA TYR A 48 -5.63 -0.42 -5.89
C TYR A 48 -5.64 0.96 -5.21
N ARG A 49 -5.10 1.98 -5.88
CA ARG A 49 -5.11 3.35 -5.37
C ARG A 49 -6.52 3.87 -5.15
N VAL A 50 -7.41 3.75 -6.14
CA VAL A 50 -8.79 4.24 -6.04
C VAL A 50 -9.55 3.54 -4.91
N ASP A 51 -9.41 2.22 -4.79
CA ASP A 51 -10.07 1.44 -3.73
C ASP A 51 -9.62 1.91 -2.34
N PHE A 52 -8.32 1.88 -2.09
CA PHE A 52 -7.79 2.22 -0.77
C PHE A 52 -7.84 3.71 -0.44
N GLN A 53 -7.77 4.61 -1.43
CA GLN A 53 -7.93 6.03 -1.19
C GLN A 53 -9.29 6.32 -0.54
N SER A 54 -10.38 5.82 -1.13
CA SER A 54 -11.73 6.02 -0.57
C SER A 54 -11.89 5.47 0.85
N ARG A 55 -11.24 4.33 1.13
CA ARG A 55 -11.24 3.69 2.45
C ARG A 55 -10.37 4.43 3.46
N LEU A 56 -9.28 5.06 3.02
CA LEU A 56 -8.35 5.77 3.90
C LEU A 56 -8.84 7.18 4.24
N GLU A 57 -9.62 7.81 3.35
CA GLU A 57 -10.12 9.17 3.53
C GLU A 57 -11.03 9.35 4.77
N VAL A 58 -11.64 8.26 5.27
CA VAL A 58 -12.50 8.30 6.47
C VAL A 58 -11.73 8.41 7.78
N TYR A 59 -10.44 8.05 7.79
CA TYR A 59 -9.61 8.06 9.01
C TYR A 59 -9.08 9.47 9.33
N SER A 60 -8.85 9.74 10.61
CA SER A 60 -8.14 10.94 11.06
C SER A 60 -6.65 10.86 10.70
N ALA A 61 -5.93 11.99 10.77
CA ALA A 61 -4.47 11.99 10.55
C ALA A 61 -3.72 11.12 11.58
N SER A 62 -4.20 11.04 12.83
CA SER A 62 -3.60 10.18 13.85
C SER A 62 -3.79 8.70 13.52
N GLN A 63 -4.98 8.29 13.09
CA GLN A 63 -5.26 6.92 12.66
C GLN A 63 -4.47 6.53 11.41
N LEU A 64 -4.32 7.45 10.45
CA LEU A 64 -3.46 7.23 9.28
C LEU A 64 -1.99 7.04 9.69
N SER A 65 -1.51 7.79 10.66
CA SER A 65 -0.15 7.62 11.20
C SER A 65 0.04 6.23 11.85
N GLU A 66 -0.96 5.74 12.58
CA GLU A 66 -0.94 4.38 13.14
C GLU A 66 -0.92 3.30 12.07
N ILE A 67 -1.74 3.45 11.01
CA ILE A 67 -1.74 2.54 9.86
C ILE A 67 -0.38 2.54 9.16
N LEU A 68 0.20 3.72 8.92
CA LEU A 68 1.52 3.87 8.32
C LEU A 68 2.60 3.17 9.17
N LYS A 69 2.54 3.36 10.49
CA LYS A 69 3.45 2.69 11.43
C LYS A 69 3.32 1.18 11.35
N GLU A 70 2.10 0.62 11.36
CA GLU A 70 1.87 -0.82 11.22
C GLU A 70 2.42 -1.34 9.88
N LEU A 71 2.18 -0.65 8.75
CA LEU A 71 2.75 -1.01 7.44
C LEU A 71 4.28 -0.96 7.40
N THR A 72 4.90 -0.11 8.22
CA THR A 72 6.36 0.05 8.24
C THR A 72 7.02 -1.06 9.04
N VAL A 73 6.38 -1.52 10.11
CA VAL A 73 6.95 -2.54 11.01
C VAL A 73 6.48 -3.95 10.68
N SER A 74 5.37 -4.09 9.96
CA SER A 74 4.84 -5.37 9.51
C SER A 74 4.98 -5.45 7.99
N GLU A 75 5.46 -6.60 7.48
CA GLU A 75 5.51 -6.89 6.04
C GLU A 75 4.09 -7.08 5.43
N LYS A 76 3.06 -6.51 6.07
CA LYS A 76 1.67 -6.57 5.68
C LYS A 76 1.36 -5.52 4.63
N ASP A 77 0.31 -5.75 3.85
CA ASP A 77 -0.31 -4.72 3.03
C ASP A 77 -1.68 -4.32 3.58
N LEU A 78 -2.32 -3.29 3.01
CA LEU A 78 -3.62 -2.78 3.44
C LEU A 78 -4.74 -3.83 3.36
N ASN A 79 -4.62 -4.84 2.51
CA ASN A 79 -5.56 -5.97 2.51
C ASN A 79 -5.47 -6.78 3.81
N ASP A 80 -4.33 -6.81 4.47
CA ASP A 80 -4.16 -7.52 5.74
C ASP A 80 -4.59 -6.63 6.91
N ILE A 81 -4.16 -5.36 6.90
CA ILE A 81 -4.41 -4.41 7.99
C ILE A 81 -5.90 -4.05 8.06
N LEU A 82 -6.52 -3.66 6.95
CA LEU A 82 -7.90 -3.20 6.92
C LEU A 82 -8.94 -4.33 6.89
N LYS A 83 -8.52 -5.60 7.03
CA LYS A 83 -9.42 -6.72 7.35
C LYS A 83 -9.62 -6.89 8.86
N VAL A 84 -8.73 -6.34 9.67
CA VAL A 84 -8.65 -6.54 11.12
C VAL A 84 -9.23 -5.34 11.90
N ILE A 85 -9.36 -4.20 11.23
CA ILE A 85 -9.93 -2.94 11.76
C ILE A 85 -11.34 -2.77 11.22
#